data_AF-A0A931R6V8-F1
#
_entry.id   AF-A0A931R6V8-F1
#
_cell.length_a   1.000
_cell.length_b   1.000
_cell.length_c   1.000
_cell.angle_alpha   90.00
_cell.angle_beta   90.00
_cell.angle_gamma   90.00
#
_symmetry.space_group_name_H-M   'P 1'
#
loop_
_entity.id
_entity.type
_entity.pdbx_description
1 polymer ?
#
loop_
_entity_poly.entity_id
_entity_poly.type
_entity_poly.pdbx_seq_one_letter_code
_entity_poly.pdbx_strand_id
1 'polypeptide(L)' 'MKCTVCGARMQPITTDLPFKLSEERIVILKQLPVLQCGACREYLIEDTVMARIDTLLGRADSTAELEVIRYAA' A
#
# COMPACT_ATOMS: atom_id res chain seq x y z
N MET A 1 -9.98 13.93 -4.55
CA MET A 1 -10.72 12.87 -5.28
C MET A 1 -11.95 12.43 -4.48
N LYS A 2 -12.95 11.87 -5.17
CA LYS A 2 -14.11 11.21 -4.52
C LYS A 2 -13.87 9.69 -4.50
N CYS A 3 -14.35 9.03 -3.46
CA CYS A 3 -14.32 7.57 -3.34
C CYS A 3 -15.21 6.94 -4.41
N THR A 4 -14.68 5.97 -5.14
CA THR A 4 -15.44 5.23 -6.18
C THR A 4 -16.48 4.29 -5.59
N VAL A 5 -16.36 3.93 -4.31
CA VAL A 5 -17.28 3.03 -3.59
C VAL A 5 -18.49 3.79 -3.03
N CYS A 6 -18.28 4.94 -2.37
CA CYS A 6 -19.35 5.64 -1.65
C CYS A 6 -19.51 7.14 -2.00
N GLY A 7 -18.69 7.69 -2.90
CA GLY A 7 -18.76 9.09 -3.32
C GLY A 7 -18.22 10.14 -2.33
N ALA A 8 -17.85 9.74 -1.11
CA ALA A 8 -17.29 10.63 -0.09
C ALA A 8 -15.88 11.15 -0.46
N ARG A 9 -15.38 12.15 0.28
CA ARG A 9 -14.07 12.76 0.03
C ARG A 9 -12.94 11.82 0.47
N MET A 10 -11.96 11.65 -0.41
CA MET A 10 -10.70 10.98 -0.11
C MET A 10 -9.72 11.94 0.57
N GLN A 11 -8.97 11.46 1.56
CA GLN A 11 -7.99 12.24 2.33
C GLN A 11 -6.62 11.57 2.27
N PRO A 12 -5.52 12.33 2.07
CA PRO A 12 -4.18 11.78 2.14
C PRO A 12 -3.83 11.38 3.56
N ILE A 13 -3.30 10.17 3.71
CA ILE A 13 -2.79 9.63 4.96
C ILE A 13 -1.52 8.83 4.70
N THR A 14 -0.78 8.54 5.76
CA THR A 14 0.34 7.59 5.74
C THR A 14 -0.02 6.41 6.62
N THR A 15 0.05 5.19 6.08
CA THR A 15 -0.33 3.96 6.79
C THR A 15 0.60 2.81 6.45
N ASP A 16 0.40 1.67 7.10
CA ASP A 16 1.13 0.43 6.82
C ASP A 16 0.16 -0.55 6.12
N LEU A 17 0.56 -1.14 4.99
CA LEU A 17 -0.26 -2.10 4.23
C LEU A 17 0.50 -3.41 3.95
N PRO A 18 -0.15 -4.58 4.13
CA PRO A 18 0.41 -5.86 3.73
C PRO A 18 0.17 -6.14 2.23
N PHE A 19 1.18 -6.69 1.57
CA PHE A 19 1.16 -7.16 0.19
C PHE A 19 1.48 -8.65 0.17
N LYS A 20 0.54 -9.46 -0.31
CA LYS A 20 0.75 -10.91 -0.46
C LYS A 20 1.41 -11.17 -1.81
N LEU A 21 2.65 -11.70 -1.79
CA LEU A 21 3.43 -12.02 -3.00
C LEU A 21 3.22 -13.46 -3.47
N SER A 22 3.02 -14.40 -2.54
CA SER A 22 2.67 -15.80 -2.82
C SER A 22 1.84 -16.37 -1.67
N GLU A 23 1.50 -17.66 -1.70
CA GLU A 23 0.70 -18.30 -0.63
C GLU A 23 1.30 -18.10 0.77
N GLU A 24 2.63 -18.22 0.88
CA GLU A 24 3.40 -18.19 2.12
C GLU A 24 4.21 -16.90 2.31
N ARG A 25 4.12 -15.93 1.38
CA ARG A 25 4.96 -14.73 1.40
C ARG A 25 4.15 -13.45 1.49
N ILE A 26 4.40 -12.69 2.55
CA ILE A 26 3.76 -11.40 2.83
C ILE A 26 4.85 -10.34 3.06
N VAL A 27 4.72 -9.20 2.39
CA VAL A 27 5.56 -8.03 2.62
C VAL A 27 4.71 -6.91 3.21
N ILE A 28 5.09 -6.39 4.36
CA ILE A 28 4.45 -5.23 4.99
C ILE A 28 5.23 -3.98 4.57
N LEU A 29 4.57 -3.10 3.81
CA LEU A 29 5.12 -1.78 3.52
C LEU A 29 4.67 -0.78 4.59
N LYS A 30 5.63 -0.24 5.33
CA LYS A 30 5.39 0.77 6.35
C LYS A 30 5.50 2.18 5.79
N GLN A 31 4.77 3.12 6.39
CA GLN A 31 4.77 4.54 6.03
C GLN A 31 4.39 4.80 4.56
N LEU A 32 3.48 3.99 4.02
CA LEU A 32 2.97 4.12 2.67
C LEU A 32 1.98 5.29 2.57
N PRO A 33 2.24 6.30 1.70
CA PRO A 33 1.30 7.36 1.44
C PRO A 33 0.14 6.82 0.58
N VAL A 34 -1.09 6.99 1.07
CA VAL A 34 -2.31 6.58 0.37
C VAL A 34 -3.41 7.62 0.54
N LEU A 35 -4.44 7.53 -0.28
CA LEU A 35 -5.69 8.25 -0.05
C LEU A 35 -6.66 7.30 0.67
N GLN A 36 -7.21 7.70 1.82
CA GLN A 36 -8.26 6.96 2.51
C GLN A 36 -9.59 7.71 2.47
N CYS A 37 -10.67 6.97 2.24
CA CYS A 37 -12.03 7.49 2.33
C CYS A 37 -12.41 7.73 3.79
N GLY A 38 -12.83 8.95 4.13
CA GLY A 38 -13.27 9.30 5.49
C GLY A 38 -14.58 8.65 5.95
N ALA A 39 -15.32 7.97 5.06
CA ALA A 39 -16.60 7.33 5.37
C ALA A 39 -16.50 5.80 5.39
N CYS A 40 -16.14 5.18 4.26
CA CYS A 40 -16.09 3.72 4.14
C CYS A 40 -14.69 3.12 4.39
N ARG A 41 -13.68 3.96 4.67
CA ARG A 41 -12.27 3.55 4.92
C ARG A 41 -11.56 2.86 3.76
N GLU A 42 -12.12 2.97 2.56
CA GLU A 42 -11.48 2.49 1.32
C GLU A 42 -10.14 3.18 1.09
N TYR A 43 -9.15 2.42 0.65
CA TYR A 43 -7.84 2.93 0.29
C TYR A 43 -7.75 3.12 -1.23
N LEU A 44 -7.03 4.14 -1.65
CA LEU A 44 -6.64 4.36 -3.03
C LEU A 44 -5.16 4.69 -3.05
N ILE A 45 -4.40 3.92 -3.82
CA ILE A 45 -2.98 4.12 -4.04
C ILE A 45 -2.80 4.78 -5.40
N GLU A 46 -2.07 5.88 -5.45
CA GLU A 46 -1.81 6.61 -6.69
C GLU A 46 -0.79 5.86 -7.56
N ASP A 47 -0.88 6.02 -8.89
CA ASP A 47 -0.03 5.31 -9.85
C ASP A 47 1.47 5.50 -9.60
N THR A 48 1.88 6.72 -9.20
CA THR A 48 3.27 7.04 -8.85
C THR A 48 3.75 6.28 -7.62
N VAL A 49 2.87 6.06 -6.66
CA VAL A 49 3.13 5.28 -5.45
C VAL A 49 3.17 3.79 -5.80
N MET A 50 2.23 3.30 -6.61
CA MET A 50 2.21 1.91 -7.09
C MET A 50 3.47 1.52 -7.87
N ALA A 51 3.94 2.36 -8.80
CA ALA A 51 5.16 2.09 -9.55
C ALA A 51 6.40 1.92 -8.63
N ARG A 52 6.41 2.66 -7.51
CA ARG A 52 7.47 2.51 -6.50
C ARG A 52 7.27 1.28 -5.64
N ILE A 53 6.04 0.94 -5.27
CA ILE A 53 5.71 -0.32 -4.58
C ILE A 53 6.24 -1.49 -5.41
N ASP A 54 5.97 -1.54 -6.71
CA ASP A 54 6.44 -2.62 -7.60
C ASP A 54 7.96 -2.75 -7.57
N THR A 55 8.68 -1.63 -7.57
CA THR A 55 10.14 -1.61 -7.46
C THR A 55 10.64 -2.15 -6.11
N LEU A 56 9.94 -1.85 -5.01
CA LEU A 56 10.28 -2.34 -3.68
C LEU A 56 9.99 -3.84 -3.54
N LEU A 57 8.82 -4.28 -4.01
CA LEU A 57 8.42 -5.69 -3.99
C LEU A 57 9.33 -6.54 -4.87
N GLY A 58 9.80 -6.02 -6.01
CA GLY A 58 10.79 -6.70 -6.85
C GLY A 58 12.17 -6.89 -6.21
N ARG A 59 12.45 -6.18 -5.11
CA ARG A 59 13.70 -6.29 -4.33
C ARG A 59 13.52 -7.06 -3.02
N ALA A 60 12.29 -7.46 -2.69
CA ALA A 60 11.97 -8.20 -1.47
C ALA A 60 12.65 -9.58 -1.46
N ASP A 61 13.09 -10.02 -0.28
CA ASP A 61 13.82 -11.28 -0.10
C ASP A 61 12.92 -12.47 -0.45
N SER A 62 13.31 -13.22 -1.48
CA SER A 62 12.58 -14.40 -1.97
C SER A 62 12.46 -15.53 -0.94
N THR A 63 13.31 -15.53 0.08
CA THR A 63 13.41 -16.59 1.09
C THR A 63 12.67 -16.27 2.39
N ALA A 64 12.22 -15.02 2.56
CA ALA A 64 11.46 -14.61 3.73
C ALA A 64 9.95 -14.88 3.53
N GLU A 65 9.33 -15.52 4.52
CA GLU A 65 7.87 -15.68 4.64
C GLU A 65 7.19 -14.35 5.00
N LEU A 66 7.83 -13.54 5.84
CA LEU A 66 7.35 -12.23 6.24
C LEU A 66 8.49 -11.22 6.21
N GLU A 67 8.33 -10.16 5.43
CA GLU A 67 9.29 -9.05 5.34
C GLU A 67 8.60 -7.72 5.67
N VAL A 68 9.34 -6.81 6.34
CA VAL A 68 8.84 -5.47 6.67
C VAL A 68 9.77 -4.44 6.06
N ILE A 69 9.27 -3.70 5.07
CA ILE A 69 10.03 -2.69 4.32
C ILE A 69 9.42 -1.31 4.60
N ARG A 70 10.26 -0.30 4.84
CA ARG A 70 9.78 1.09 4.90
C ARG A 70 9.68 1.67 3.50
N TYR A 71 8.54 2.30 3.20
CA TYR A 71 8.38 3.15 2.03
C TYR A 71 9.16 4.46 2.27
N ALA A 72 10.47 4.41 2.06
CA ALA A 72 11.29 5.61 1.99
C ALA A 72 10.98 6.27 0.64
N ALA A 73 10.13 7.32 0.66
CA ALA A 73 9.81 8.16 -0.49
C ALA A 73 11.02 8.99 -0.97
#